data_AF-A0A8H2DTS3-F1
#
_entry.id   AF-A0A8H2DTS3-F1
#
_cell.length_a   1.000
_cell.length_b   1.000
_cell.length_c   1.000
_cell.angle_alpha   90.00
_cell.angle_beta   90.00
_cell.angle_gamma   90.00
#
_symmetry.space_group_name_H-M   'P 1'
#
loop_
_entity.id
_entity.type
_entity.pdbx_description
1 polymer ?
#
loop_
_entity_poly.entity_id
_entity_poly.type
_entity_poly.pdbx_seq_one_letter_code
_entity_poly.pdbx_strand_id
1 'polypeptide(L)'
;MRQILSPMKKSVQVLRRMADGDPTSTSDFLSAQFQNPGDILSVLLLLGHEVVHKAIAQLAGAGPLTPVAFSYGWVAYAATALLAAFSDGKLMPSTDTQEPLIISPTTGHHRTTRNWVISRLLRDLEYSFDASTKNEASHPDPNSTEEVNLAPGQTRWEPLRVSVFEVDKTREPGVPIRDWIWFCGVGVILVQLVVSTVPWIRDGEWGPFIVTGAGTVLALISGSLPQFRKEKWACPRDGGDAVILTRGNGSRHAVLILRSKVSPSKSSEPTTDVSRGLDFEILAEGSRPQFKRNRNANWETIRPSGITRGAVAVQAFFWVLLLICTSGLKENTWYLLGIGLLGSIQNVIAASAIREPGTYGVHLNFKEKITGRSVREILKATEEKYEFAGLSLVDIFFPGSMRVKDSAEIAFWREVQDKRNGENAFGHRIDSLPP
;
A
#
# COMPACT_ATOMS: atom_id res chain seq x y z
N MET A 1 25.48 -65.33 29.57
CA MET A 1 24.77 -64.35 30.43
C MET A 1 24.61 -62.94 29.82
N ARG A 2 25.51 -62.46 28.94
CA ARG A 2 25.40 -61.09 28.34
C ARG A 2 24.37 -60.94 27.19
N GLN A 3 23.90 -62.03 26.58
CA GLN A 3 22.93 -61.96 25.45
C GLN A 3 21.46 -61.84 25.87
N ILE A 4 21.12 -62.15 27.12
CA ILE A 4 19.73 -62.08 27.64
C ILE A 4 19.41 -60.69 28.22
N LEU A 5 20.44 -59.88 28.51
CA LEU A 5 20.30 -58.56 29.14
C LEU A 5 20.00 -57.41 28.17
N SER A 6 20.16 -57.59 26.84
CA SER A 6 19.89 -56.54 25.86
C SER A 6 18.40 -56.30 25.57
N PRO A 7 17.53 -57.33 25.41
CA PRO A 7 16.10 -57.09 25.23
C PRO A 7 15.46 -56.54 26.51
N MET A 8 15.87 -57.02 27.69
CA MET A 8 15.37 -56.48 28.96
C MET A 8 15.71 -55.01 29.17
N LYS A 9 16.90 -54.55 28.78
CA LYS A 9 17.25 -53.11 28.87
C LYS A 9 16.40 -52.25 27.94
N LYS A 10 16.08 -52.74 26.74
CA LYS A 10 15.14 -52.06 25.82
C LYS A 10 13.72 -52.05 26.40
N SER A 11 13.24 -53.17 26.92
CA SER A 11 11.91 -53.25 27.54
C SER A 11 11.80 -52.37 28.78
N VAL A 12 12.85 -52.29 29.60
CA VAL A 12 12.89 -51.40 30.77
C VAL A 12 12.98 -49.93 30.35
N GLN A 13 13.71 -49.59 29.29
CA GLN A 13 13.71 -48.23 28.73
C GLN A 13 12.36 -47.85 28.12
N VAL A 14 11.67 -48.79 27.46
CA VAL A 14 10.32 -48.59 26.94
C VAL A 14 9.31 -48.43 28.08
N LEU A 15 9.38 -49.26 29.12
CA LEU A 15 8.53 -49.15 30.31
C LEU A 15 8.80 -47.87 31.10
N ARG A 16 10.06 -47.39 31.16
CA ARG A 16 10.40 -46.08 31.74
C ARG A 16 9.82 -44.93 30.90
N ARG A 17 9.93 -45.01 29.57
CA ARG A 17 9.32 -44.02 28.65
C ARG A 17 7.78 -44.02 28.74
N MET A 18 7.17 -45.19 28.91
CA MET A 18 5.73 -45.32 29.15
C MET A 18 5.31 -44.74 30.51
N ALA A 19 6.16 -44.87 31.55
CA ALA A 19 5.92 -44.27 32.86
C ALA A 19 6.14 -42.75 32.88
N ASP A 20 7.02 -42.24 32.02
CA ASP A 20 7.32 -40.80 31.88
C ASP A 20 6.39 -40.09 30.87
N GLY A 21 5.41 -40.79 30.27
CA GLY A 21 4.43 -40.22 29.35
C GLY A 21 4.97 -39.90 27.94
N ASP A 22 6.12 -40.47 27.57
CA ASP A 22 6.78 -40.20 26.29
C ASP A 22 6.12 -41.01 25.16
N PRO A 23 5.64 -40.38 24.06
CA PRO A 23 4.89 -41.06 23.01
C PRO A 23 5.74 -42.13 22.31
N THR A 24 5.29 -43.39 22.37
CA THR A 24 6.08 -44.55 21.94
C THR A 24 6.04 -44.85 20.44
N SER A 25 5.14 -44.21 19.68
CA SER A 25 5.03 -44.34 18.23
C SER A 25 4.90 -42.99 17.52
N THR A 26 5.25 -42.94 16.24
CA THR A 26 5.10 -41.71 15.41
C THR A 26 3.64 -41.25 15.35
N SER A 27 2.67 -42.18 15.36
CA SER A 27 1.25 -41.83 15.40
C SER A 27 0.85 -41.22 16.75
N ASP A 28 1.40 -41.70 17.86
CA ASP A 28 1.11 -41.13 19.19
C ASP A 28 1.72 -39.73 19.32
N PHE A 29 2.93 -39.55 18.78
CA PHE A 29 3.58 -38.23 18.74
C PHE A 29 2.79 -37.24 17.88
N LEU A 30 2.37 -37.65 16.67
CA LEU A 30 1.54 -36.81 15.81
C LEU A 30 0.18 -36.51 16.45
N SER A 31 -0.48 -37.52 17.02
CA SER A 31 -1.74 -37.34 17.75
C SER A 31 -1.59 -36.37 18.92
N ALA A 32 -0.51 -36.47 19.69
CA ALA A 32 -0.22 -35.53 20.77
C ALA A 32 -0.01 -34.10 20.25
N GLN A 33 0.74 -33.93 19.15
CA GLN A 33 0.91 -32.61 18.50
C GLN A 33 -0.40 -32.05 17.94
N PHE A 34 -1.29 -32.90 17.42
CA PHE A 34 -2.62 -32.48 16.95
C PHE A 34 -3.63 -32.26 18.09
N GLN A 35 -3.40 -32.78 19.28
CA GLN A 35 -4.25 -32.51 20.44
C GLN A 35 -3.86 -31.21 21.13
N ASN A 36 -2.56 -30.97 21.31
CA ASN A 36 -2.01 -29.73 21.85
C ASN A 36 -0.72 -29.36 21.09
N PRO A 37 -0.80 -28.53 20.05
CA PRO A 37 0.39 -28.11 19.32
C PRO A 37 1.35 -27.37 20.26
N GLY A 38 2.54 -27.95 20.46
CA GLY A 38 3.57 -27.40 21.34
C GLY A 38 4.49 -26.38 20.66
N ASP A 39 4.58 -26.41 19.33
CA ASP A 39 5.47 -25.53 18.54
C ASP A 39 4.70 -24.45 17.76
N ILE A 40 3.72 -23.82 18.42
CA ILE A 40 3.00 -22.66 17.85
C ILE A 40 4.00 -21.51 17.60
N LEU A 41 5.09 -21.42 18.37
CA LEU A 41 6.15 -20.41 18.23
C LEU A 41 6.85 -20.46 16.86
N SER A 42 7.14 -21.64 16.32
CA SER A 42 7.69 -21.76 14.96
C SER A 42 6.70 -21.30 13.89
N VAL A 43 5.41 -21.64 14.03
CA VAL A 43 4.34 -21.15 13.12
C VAL A 43 4.15 -19.63 13.25
N LEU A 44 4.27 -19.12 14.47
CA LEU A 44 4.21 -17.70 14.84
C LEU A 44 5.27 -16.87 14.09
N LEU A 45 6.49 -17.40 14.02
CA LEU A 45 7.64 -16.74 13.40
C LEU A 45 7.69 -16.92 11.87
N LEU A 46 7.03 -17.94 11.32
CA LEU A 46 7.02 -18.23 9.88
C LEU A 46 6.09 -17.29 9.09
N LEU A 47 5.00 -16.82 9.70
CA LEU A 47 4.02 -15.94 9.05
C LEU A 47 4.51 -14.48 9.06
N GLY A 48 4.88 -14.01 7.85
CA GLY A 48 5.72 -12.84 7.63
C GLY A 48 5.23 -11.52 8.24
N HIS A 49 6.13 -10.86 8.97
CA HIS A 49 5.98 -9.48 9.46
C HIS A 49 5.57 -8.49 8.36
N GLU A 50 5.97 -8.74 7.11
CA GLU A 50 5.58 -7.98 5.92
C GLU A 50 4.06 -7.85 5.75
N VAL A 51 3.31 -8.90 6.09
CA VAL A 51 1.84 -8.88 5.99
C VAL A 51 1.27 -7.90 7.00
N VAL A 52 1.74 -7.94 8.25
CA VAL A 52 1.32 -7.01 9.31
C VAL A 52 1.71 -5.58 8.94
N HIS A 53 2.95 -5.39 8.48
CA HIS A 53 3.47 -4.08 8.09
C HIS A 53 2.63 -3.43 7.00
N LYS A 54 2.29 -4.18 5.94
CA LYS A 54 1.44 -3.71 4.83
C LYS A 54 -0.02 -3.53 5.26
N ALA A 55 -0.55 -4.37 6.15
CA ALA A 55 -1.89 -4.20 6.69
C ALA A 55 -2.02 -2.90 7.51
N ILE A 56 -1.02 -2.58 8.34
CA ILE A 56 -0.93 -1.30 9.06
C ILE A 56 -0.85 -0.15 8.05
N ALA A 57 0.03 -0.23 7.06
CA ALA A 57 0.16 0.80 6.03
C ALA A 57 -1.16 1.07 5.29
N GLN A 58 -1.94 0.02 5.00
CA GLN A 58 -3.25 0.12 4.36
C GLN A 58 -4.29 0.79 5.26
N LEU A 59 -4.40 0.39 6.52
CA LEU A 59 -5.47 0.82 7.42
C LEU A 59 -5.16 2.08 8.24
N ALA A 60 -3.89 2.46 8.36
CA ALA A 60 -3.46 3.60 9.15
C ALA A 60 -3.97 4.94 8.57
N GLY A 61 -4.34 5.85 9.49
CA GLY A 61 -4.61 7.26 9.21
C GLY A 61 -6.08 7.66 9.05
N ALA A 62 -7.02 6.72 9.00
CA ALA A 62 -8.47 6.99 8.92
C ALA A 62 -9.09 7.54 10.23
N GLY A 63 -8.31 7.62 11.30
CA GLY A 63 -8.78 7.99 12.63
C GLY A 63 -7.74 7.71 13.72
N PRO A 64 -8.17 7.70 14.99
CA PRO A 64 -7.28 7.40 16.11
C PRO A 64 -6.94 5.90 16.23
N LEU A 65 -7.70 5.03 15.56
CA LEU A 65 -7.56 3.58 15.64
C LEU A 65 -7.29 2.97 14.26
N THR A 66 -6.38 1.99 14.25
CA THR A 66 -5.96 1.21 13.08
C THR A 66 -6.33 -0.26 13.35
N PRO A 67 -7.47 -0.75 12.82
CA PRO A 67 -8.00 -2.06 13.18
C PRO A 67 -7.28 -3.18 12.43
N VAL A 68 -6.07 -3.50 12.88
CA VAL A 68 -5.30 -4.66 12.40
C VAL A 68 -5.37 -5.73 13.49
N ALA A 69 -5.90 -6.89 13.16
CA ALA A 69 -6.17 -7.94 14.13
C ALA A 69 -4.88 -8.53 14.74
N PHE A 70 -4.99 -9.02 15.97
CA PHE A 70 -3.90 -9.77 16.59
C PHE A 70 -3.61 -11.03 15.75
N SER A 71 -2.34 -11.27 15.45
CA SER A 71 -1.89 -12.32 14.55
C SER A 71 -0.43 -12.67 14.85
N TYR A 72 0.13 -13.58 14.07
CA TYR A 72 1.45 -14.12 14.33
C TYR A 72 2.63 -13.23 13.96
N GLY A 73 2.50 -12.42 12.90
CA GLY A 73 3.59 -11.59 12.41
C GLY A 73 3.97 -10.38 13.29
N TRP A 74 3.24 -10.12 14.38
CA TRP A 74 3.41 -8.91 15.19
C TRP A 74 4.73 -8.84 15.96
N VAL A 75 5.22 -9.97 16.49
CA VAL A 75 6.48 -9.99 17.25
C VAL A 75 7.67 -9.68 16.32
N ALA A 76 7.71 -10.32 15.14
CA ALA A 76 8.71 -10.05 14.13
C ALA A 76 8.61 -8.60 13.61
N TYR A 77 7.38 -8.10 13.40
CA TYR A 77 7.15 -6.71 13.03
C TYR A 77 7.61 -5.72 14.13
N ALA A 78 7.43 -6.04 15.41
CA ALA A 78 7.89 -5.17 16.49
C ALA A 78 9.41 -5.02 16.50
N ALA A 79 10.15 -6.09 16.18
CA ALA A 79 11.60 -6.05 16.03
C ALA A 79 12.03 -5.19 14.81
N THR A 80 11.36 -5.32 13.66
CA THR A 80 11.67 -4.50 12.48
C THR A 80 11.31 -3.03 12.70
N ALA A 81 10.17 -2.75 13.34
CA ALA A 81 9.77 -1.40 13.72
C ALA A 81 10.77 -0.78 14.71
N LEU A 82 11.31 -1.56 15.65
CA LEU A 82 12.35 -1.10 16.57
C LEU A 82 13.63 -0.72 15.82
N LEU A 83 14.09 -1.58 14.91
CA LEU A 83 15.26 -1.26 14.09
C LEU A 83 15.02 0.02 13.28
N ALA A 84 13.88 0.11 12.60
CA ALA A 84 13.50 1.27 11.78
C ALA A 84 13.41 2.57 12.60
N ALA A 85 12.87 2.53 13.82
CA ALA A 85 12.75 3.69 14.69
C ALA A 85 14.12 4.25 15.15
N PHE A 86 15.17 3.44 15.15
CA PHE A 86 16.52 3.84 15.53
C PHE A 86 17.50 4.00 14.35
N SER A 87 17.17 3.49 13.15
CA SER A 87 17.93 3.70 11.92
C SER A 87 17.37 4.87 11.09
N ASP A 88 16.72 4.58 9.96
CA ASP A 88 16.25 5.53 8.95
C ASP A 88 14.98 6.27 9.38
N GLY A 89 14.34 5.83 10.46
CA GLY A 89 13.16 6.47 11.04
C GLY A 89 11.90 6.32 10.22
N LYS A 90 11.83 5.34 9.31
CA LYS A 90 10.67 5.10 8.44
C LYS A 90 9.91 3.86 8.89
N LEU A 91 8.75 4.06 9.50
CA LEU A 91 7.83 2.98 9.86
C LEU A 91 6.91 2.58 8.71
N MET A 92 6.72 3.42 7.67
CA MET A 92 5.98 3.03 6.48
C MET A 92 6.81 2.10 5.58
N PRO A 93 6.21 1.06 4.99
CA PRO A 93 6.89 0.19 4.04
C PRO A 93 7.27 0.97 2.77
N SER A 94 8.23 0.45 2.02
CA SER A 94 8.56 0.91 0.67
C SER A 94 7.51 0.44 -0.35
N THR A 95 7.65 0.85 -1.61
CA THR A 95 6.70 0.52 -2.68
C THR A 95 6.56 -0.97 -2.92
N ASP A 96 5.31 -1.43 -3.09
CA ASP A 96 4.98 -2.84 -3.33
C ASP A 96 5.17 -3.28 -4.80
N THR A 97 5.24 -2.32 -5.73
CA THR A 97 5.34 -2.56 -7.17
C THR A 97 6.58 -1.86 -7.75
N GLN A 98 6.91 -2.18 -9.02
CA GLN A 98 7.94 -1.46 -9.77
C GLN A 98 7.76 0.05 -9.61
N GLU A 99 8.87 0.75 -9.34
CA GLU A 99 8.90 2.16 -8.93
C GLU A 99 8.08 3.02 -9.92
N PRO A 100 6.89 3.54 -9.52
CA PRO A 100 6.07 4.37 -10.39
C PRO A 100 6.82 5.63 -10.80
N LEU A 101 6.54 6.11 -12.01
CA LEU A 101 6.98 7.40 -12.49
C LEU A 101 5.91 8.44 -12.18
N ILE A 102 6.36 9.55 -11.60
CA ILE A 102 5.58 10.77 -11.43
C ILE A 102 6.17 11.80 -12.37
N ILE A 103 5.35 12.27 -13.31
CA ILE A 103 5.77 13.19 -14.36
C ILE A 103 5.01 14.48 -14.17
N SER A 104 5.74 15.58 -14.17
CA SER A 104 5.19 16.93 -14.19
C SER A 104 4.82 17.28 -15.64
N PRO A 105 3.56 17.53 -16.02
CA PRO A 105 3.21 17.94 -17.39
C PRO A 105 3.89 19.25 -17.78
N THR A 106 3.96 20.21 -16.87
CA THR A 106 4.48 21.56 -17.14
C THR A 106 5.98 21.56 -17.37
N THR A 107 6.74 20.89 -16.51
CA THR A 107 8.21 20.83 -16.62
C THR A 107 8.69 19.66 -17.49
N GLY A 108 7.87 18.62 -17.64
CA GLY A 108 8.20 17.28 -18.18
C GLY A 108 9.29 16.54 -17.43
N HIS A 109 9.67 17.02 -16.24
CA HIS A 109 10.55 16.27 -15.37
C HIS A 109 9.82 15.06 -14.81
N HIS A 110 10.48 13.90 -14.82
CA HIS A 110 9.96 12.67 -14.27
C HIS A 110 10.87 12.17 -13.14
N ARG A 111 10.26 11.58 -12.13
CA ARG A 111 10.94 11.04 -10.95
C ARG A 111 10.34 9.69 -10.58
N THR A 112 11.18 8.77 -10.11
CA THR A 112 10.70 7.53 -9.49
C THR A 112 10.24 7.82 -8.07
N THR A 113 9.23 7.09 -7.60
CA THR A 113 8.74 7.23 -6.22
C THR A 113 8.96 5.97 -5.41
N ARG A 114 9.34 6.17 -4.13
CA ARG A 114 9.33 5.14 -3.08
C ARG A 114 8.17 5.31 -2.11
N ASN A 115 7.21 6.17 -2.44
CA ASN A 115 6.05 6.40 -1.61
C ASN A 115 5.01 5.27 -1.80
N TRP A 116 4.73 4.57 -0.71
CA TRP A 116 3.79 3.45 -0.70
C TRP A 116 2.37 3.83 -1.16
N VAL A 117 1.89 5.04 -0.80
CA VAL A 117 0.55 5.50 -1.18
C VAL A 117 0.43 5.66 -2.69
N ILE A 118 1.43 6.29 -3.33
CA ILE A 118 1.39 6.52 -4.78
C ILE A 118 1.48 5.21 -5.54
N SER A 119 2.34 4.30 -5.09
CA SER A 119 2.46 2.95 -5.68
C SER A 119 1.14 2.17 -5.57
N ARG A 120 0.47 2.21 -4.41
CA ARG A 120 -0.83 1.56 -4.22
C ARG A 120 -1.95 2.20 -5.02
N LEU A 121 -1.99 3.54 -5.06
CA LEU A 121 -2.95 4.27 -5.87
C LEU A 121 -2.86 3.87 -7.34
N LEU A 122 -1.65 3.86 -7.91
CA LEU A 122 -1.46 3.48 -9.31
C LEU A 122 -1.87 2.02 -9.56
N ARG A 123 -1.42 1.09 -8.71
CA ARG A 123 -1.76 -0.34 -8.83
C ARG A 123 -3.27 -0.58 -8.80
N ASP A 124 -3.98 0.08 -7.89
CA ASP A 124 -5.42 -0.14 -7.72
C ASP A 124 -6.23 0.50 -8.85
N LEU A 125 -5.79 1.67 -9.33
CA LEU A 125 -6.35 2.28 -10.53
C LEU A 125 -6.15 1.39 -11.76
N GLU A 126 -4.94 0.87 -11.99
CA GLU A 126 -4.68 -0.07 -13.08
C GLU A 126 -5.56 -1.32 -12.99
N TYR A 127 -5.72 -1.91 -11.80
CA TYR A 127 -6.60 -3.07 -11.65
C TYR A 127 -8.06 -2.72 -11.96
N SER A 128 -8.53 -1.55 -11.52
CA SER A 128 -9.88 -1.08 -11.88
C SER A 128 -10.05 -0.90 -13.39
N PHE A 129 -8.98 -0.50 -14.09
CA PHE A 129 -8.97 -0.38 -15.54
C PHE A 129 -8.88 -1.73 -16.24
N ASP A 130 -8.08 -2.67 -15.76
CA ASP A 130 -7.98 -4.02 -16.32
C ASP A 130 -9.30 -4.79 -16.15
N ALA A 131 -10.04 -4.53 -15.07
CA ALA A 131 -11.40 -5.05 -14.91
C ALA A 131 -12.35 -4.56 -16.01
N SER A 132 -12.14 -3.34 -16.54
CA SER A 132 -12.94 -2.79 -17.64
C SER A 132 -12.52 -3.30 -19.03
N THR A 133 -11.37 -3.98 -19.16
CA THR A 133 -10.86 -4.55 -20.42
C THR A 133 -11.09 -6.05 -20.55
N LYS A 134 -11.90 -6.67 -19.69
CA LYS A 134 -12.20 -8.11 -19.76
C LYS A 134 -12.78 -8.56 -21.11
N ASN A 135 -13.51 -7.67 -21.78
CA ASN A 135 -14.11 -7.91 -23.09
C ASN A 135 -13.28 -7.31 -24.23
N GLU A 136 -11.99 -7.06 -24.01
CA GLU A 136 -11.13 -6.46 -25.02
C GLU A 136 -10.69 -7.48 -26.07
N ALA A 137 -10.61 -7.05 -27.33
CA ALA A 137 -10.04 -7.84 -28.40
C ALA A 137 -8.56 -8.12 -28.19
N SER A 138 -8.10 -9.25 -28.73
CA SER A 138 -6.68 -9.57 -28.76
C SER A 138 -5.91 -8.50 -29.50
N HIS A 139 -4.65 -8.33 -29.12
CA HIS A 139 -3.73 -7.43 -29.81
C HIS A 139 -3.73 -7.78 -31.30
N PRO A 140 -4.11 -6.85 -32.20
CA PRO A 140 -4.12 -7.12 -33.63
C PRO A 140 -2.69 -7.36 -34.13
N ASP A 141 -2.49 -8.24 -35.11
CA ASP A 141 -1.17 -8.44 -35.69
C ASP A 141 -0.71 -7.10 -36.31
N PRO A 142 0.43 -6.52 -35.88
CA PRO A 142 0.92 -5.24 -36.39
C PRO A 142 1.18 -5.23 -37.91
N ASN A 143 1.31 -6.40 -38.53
CA ASN A 143 1.50 -6.54 -39.98
C ASN A 143 0.19 -6.80 -40.74
N SER A 144 -0.92 -7.06 -40.03
CA SER A 144 -2.22 -7.25 -40.65
C SER A 144 -2.85 -5.91 -41.02
N THR A 145 -3.36 -5.81 -42.25
CA THR A 145 -4.15 -4.66 -42.74
C THR A 145 -5.66 -4.92 -42.65
N GLU A 146 -6.06 -6.07 -42.13
CA GLU A 146 -7.46 -6.45 -41.97
C GLU A 146 -8.11 -5.63 -40.86
N GLU A 147 -9.33 -5.15 -41.11
CA GLU A 147 -10.13 -4.53 -40.06
C GLU A 147 -10.47 -5.56 -38.98
N VAL A 148 -10.23 -5.20 -37.72
CA VAL A 148 -10.54 -6.06 -36.58
C VAL A 148 -12.05 -6.20 -36.47
N ASN A 149 -12.58 -7.35 -36.89
CA ASN A 149 -13.98 -7.71 -36.69
C ASN A 149 -14.22 -7.97 -35.19
N LEU A 150 -14.90 -7.03 -34.53
CA LEU A 150 -15.25 -7.14 -33.12
C LEU A 150 -16.49 -8.02 -32.95
N ALA A 151 -16.43 -8.99 -32.04
CA ALA A 151 -17.63 -9.73 -31.64
C ALA A 151 -18.62 -8.80 -30.91
N PRO A 152 -19.92 -9.12 -30.90
CA PRO A 152 -20.91 -8.35 -30.14
C PRO A 152 -20.52 -8.20 -28.67
N GLY A 153 -20.41 -6.95 -28.19
CA GLY A 153 -20.02 -6.64 -26.81
C GLY A 153 -18.51 -6.60 -26.54
N GLN A 154 -17.68 -6.84 -27.57
CA GLN A 154 -16.23 -6.76 -27.47
C GLN A 154 -15.74 -5.32 -27.70
N THR A 155 -14.78 -4.87 -26.89
CA THR A 155 -14.13 -3.57 -27.07
C THR A 155 -12.84 -3.74 -27.86
N ARG A 156 -12.45 -2.70 -28.61
CA ARG A 156 -11.18 -2.69 -29.32
C ARG A 156 -10.00 -2.73 -28.36
N TRP A 157 -8.91 -3.38 -28.78
CA TRP A 157 -7.62 -3.32 -28.10
C TRP A 157 -7.04 -1.90 -28.07
N GLU A 158 -6.74 -1.40 -26.87
CA GLU A 158 -6.23 -0.05 -26.61
C GLU A 158 -4.71 -0.08 -26.29
N PRO A 159 -3.83 0.53 -27.12
CA PRO A 159 -2.39 0.49 -26.89
C PRO A 159 -1.95 1.28 -25.64
N LEU A 160 -2.62 2.39 -25.36
CA LEU A 160 -2.43 3.21 -24.18
C LEU A 160 -3.79 3.77 -23.76
N ARG A 161 -3.94 4.05 -22.48
CA ARG A 161 -5.10 4.70 -21.89
C ARG A 161 -4.63 5.82 -20.99
N VAL A 162 -5.09 7.03 -21.26
CA VAL A 162 -4.88 8.17 -20.34
C VAL A 162 -6.17 8.43 -19.59
N SER A 163 -6.18 8.11 -18.30
CA SER A 163 -7.33 8.34 -17.42
C SER A 163 -7.13 9.66 -16.68
N VAL A 164 -8.08 10.58 -16.83
CA VAL A 164 -7.99 11.93 -16.27
C VAL A 164 -8.85 12.05 -15.02
N PHE A 165 -8.24 12.50 -13.95
CA PHE A 165 -8.88 12.76 -12.67
C PHE A 165 -8.70 14.22 -12.27
N GLU A 166 -9.66 14.77 -11.53
CA GLU A 166 -9.54 16.07 -10.87
C GLU A 166 -9.55 15.86 -9.36
N VAL A 167 -8.70 16.59 -8.64
CA VAL A 167 -8.69 16.55 -7.16
C VAL A 167 -10.01 17.08 -6.59
N ASP A 168 -10.63 16.30 -5.71
CA ASP A 168 -11.85 16.68 -5.02
C ASP A 168 -11.59 17.84 -4.04
N LYS A 169 -12.45 18.87 -4.10
CA LYS A 169 -12.39 20.10 -3.31
C LYS A 169 -13.01 19.95 -1.92
N THR A 170 -13.97 19.04 -1.81
CA THR A 170 -14.87 18.95 -0.65
C THR A 170 -14.21 18.21 0.52
N ARG A 171 -13.39 17.21 0.22
CA ARG A 171 -12.78 16.32 1.20
C ARG A 171 -11.38 16.76 1.58
N GLU A 172 -11.00 16.50 2.82
CA GLU A 172 -9.71 16.88 3.35
C GLU A 172 -8.60 15.96 2.81
N PRO A 173 -7.56 16.49 2.13
CA PRO A 173 -6.46 15.68 1.63
C PRO A 173 -5.69 15.01 2.77
N GLY A 174 -5.29 13.75 2.55
CA GLY A 174 -4.54 12.95 3.50
C GLY A 174 -5.39 12.36 4.64
N VAL A 175 -6.71 12.29 4.46
CA VAL A 175 -7.64 11.63 5.39
C VAL A 175 -8.37 10.48 4.67
N PRO A 176 -7.99 9.22 4.91
CA PRO A 176 -8.67 8.06 4.37
C PRO A 176 -10.17 7.98 4.69
N ILE A 177 -10.95 7.56 3.70
CA ILE A 177 -12.31 7.08 3.91
C ILE A 177 -12.27 5.67 4.50
N ARG A 178 -13.14 5.40 5.48
CA ARG A 178 -13.32 4.06 6.04
C ARG A 178 -14.22 3.26 5.12
N ASP A 179 -13.76 2.09 4.74
CA ASP A 179 -14.47 1.13 3.90
C ASP A 179 -14.69 -0.19 4.65
N TRP A 180 -15.24 -1.17 3.94
CA TRP A 180 -15.56 -2.48 4.49
C TRP A 180 -14.33 -3.21 5.07
N ILE A 181 -13.11 -2.97 4.55
CA ILE A 181 -11.88 -3.61 5.03
C ILE A 181 -11.53 -3.08 6.42
N TRP A 182 -11.69 -1.77 6.65
CA TRP A 182 -11.51 -1.18 7.96
C TRP A 182 -12.50 -1.78 8.98
N PHE A 183 -13.78 -1.91 8.61
CA PHE A 183 -14.79 -2.54 9.48
C PHE A 183 -14.57 -4.05 9.66
N CYS A 184 -14.05 -4.75 8.65
CA CYS A 184 -13.67 -6.15 8.73
C CYS A 184 -12.61 -6.37 9.83
N GLY A 185 -11.61 -5.49 9.92
CA GLY A 185 -10.63 -5.53 11.01
C GLY A 185 -11.26 -5.42 12.39
N VAL A 186 -12.21 -4.49 12.58
CA VAL A 186 -12.96 -4.36 13.84
C VAL A 186 -13.76 -5.62 14.14
N GLY A 187 -14.48 -6.15 13.15
CA GLY A 187 -15.27 -7.37 13.29
C GLY A 187 -14.43 -8.56 13.71
N VAL A 188 -13.26 -8.77 13.08
CA VAL A 188 -12.36 -9.87 13.43
C VAL A 188 -11.81 -9.73 14.85
N ILE A 189 -11.43 -8.52 15.27
CA ILE A 189 -10.99 -8.27 16.65
C ILE A 189 -12.09 -8.67 17.66
N LEU A 190 -13.35 -8.30 17.41
CA LEU A 190 -14.46 -8.67 18.27
C LEU A 190 -14.67 -10.19 18.31
N VAL A 191 -14.60 -10.86 17.15
CA VAL A 191 -14.70 -12.32 17.06
C VAL A 191 -13.56 -12.99 17.83
N GLN A 192 -12.32 -12.50 17.71
CA GLN A 192 -11.17 -13.03 18.46
C GLN A 192 -11.39 -12.96 19.97
N LEU A 193 -11.89 -11.82 20.48
CA LEU A 193 -12.18 -11.65 21.91
C LEU A 193 -13.29 -12.61 22.38
N VAL A 194 -14.36 -12.76 21.60
CA VAL A 194 -15.45 -13.70 21.91
C VAL A 194 -14.95 -15.14 21.93
N VAL A 195 -14.23 -15.57 20.89
CA VAL A 195 -13.67 -16.94 20.80
C VAL A 195 -12.69 -17.20 21.94
N SER A 196 -11.89 -16.20 22.32
CA SER A 196 -10.94 -16.33 23.43
C SER A 196 -11.57 -16.50 24.81
N THR A 197 -12.87 -16.16 24.95
CA THR A 197 -13.62 -16.31 26.21
C THR A 197 -14.16 -17.75 26.40
N VAL A 198 -14.25 -18.55 25.32
CA VAL A 198 -14.76 -19.94 25.38
C VAL A 198 -13.96 -20.84 26.34
N PRO A 199 -12.62 -20.95 26.27
CA PRO A 199 -11.85 -21.77 27.22
C PRO A 199 -11.97 -21.27 28.67
N TRP A 200 -12.16 -19.96 28.87
CA TRP A 200 -12.37 -19.40 30.20
C TRP A 200 -13.70 -19.87 30.80
N ILE A 201 -14.80 -19.82 30.03
CA ILE A 201 -16.12 -20.23 30.52
C ILE A 201 -16.19 -21.75 30.71
N ARG A 202 -15.63 -22.52 29.78
CA ARG A 202 -15.76 -23.99 29.76
C ARG A 202 -14.81 -24.68 30.73
N ASP A 203 -13.54 -24.29 30.69
CA ASP A 203 -12.44 -25.03 31.33
C ASP A 203 -11.81 -24.22 32.48
N GLY A 204 -12.27 -22.98 32.72
CA GLY A 204 -11.71 -22.08 33.74
C GLY A 204 -10.38 -21.44 33.32
N GLU A 205 -9.92 -21.71 32.10
CA GLU A 205 -8.62 -21.27 31.58
C GLU A 205 -8.72 -19.88 30.95
N TRP A 206 -8.33 -18.86 31.71
CA TRP A 206 -8.33 -17.45 31.29
C TRP A 206 -7.11 -17.06 30.43
N GLY A 207 -6.14 -17.95 30.27
CA GLY A 207 -4.88 -17.70 29.53
C GLY A 207 -5.09 -17.21 28.09
N PRO A 208 -5.84 -17.93 27.25
CA PRO A 208 -6.12 -17.52 25.87
C PRO A 208 -6.79 -16.14 25.75
N PHE A 209 -7.69 -15.81 26.68
CA PHE A 209 -8.36 -14.51 26.74
C PHE A 209 -7.36 -13.38 27.03
N ILE A 210 -6.52 -13.53 28.07
CA ILE A 210 -5.53 -12.51 28.43
C ILE A 210 -4.50 -12.31 27.32
N VAL A 211 -4.02 -13.40 26.71
CA VAL A 211 -3.08 -13.32 25.58
C VAL A 211 -3.70 -12.58 24.39
N THR A 212 -4.94 -12.92 24.03
CA THR A 212 -5.65 -12.30 22.91
C THR A 212 -5.95 -10.84 23.18
N GLY A 213 -6.40 -10.51 24.39
CA GLY A 213 -6.68 -9.14 24.82
C GLY A 213 -5.41 -8.28 24.84
N ALA A 214 -4.33 -8.76 25.46
CA ALA A 214 -3.05 -8.07 25.49
C ALA A 214 -2.46 -7.90 24.08
N GLY A 215 -2.46 -8.96 23.27
CA GLY A 215 -2.00 -8.91 21.88
C GLY A 215 -2.82 -7.94 21.02
N THR A 216 -4.13 -7.87 21.23
CA THR A 216 -5.01 -6.90 20.56
C THR A 216 -4.69 -5.47 20.96
N VAL A 217 -4.49 -5.20 22.26
CA VAL A 217 -4.13 -3.86 22.74
C VAL A 217 -2.78 -3.43 22.17
N LEU A 218 -1.77 -4.32 22.18
CA LEU A 218 -0.46 -4.04 21.58
C LEU A 218 -0.59 -3.78 20.08
N ALA A 219 -1.32 -4.61 19.34
CA ALA A 219 -1.57 -4.46 17.91
C ALA A 219 -2.21 -3.11 17.56
N LEU A 220 -3.26 -2.72 18.29
CA LEU A 220 -3.95 -1.44 18.10
C LEU A 220 -3.03 -0.26 18.38
N ILE A 221 -2.27 -0.28 19.49
CA ILE A 221 -1.35 0.80 19.83
C ILE A 221 -0.23 0.91 18.79
N SER A 222 0.39 -0.22 18.40
CA SER A 222 1.45 -0.27 17.39
C SER A 222 0.98 0.24 16.03
N GLY A 223 -0.21 -0.17 15.57
CA GLY A 223 -0.78 0.27 14.29
C GLY A 223 -1.29 1.71 14.30
N SER A 224 -1.59 2.27 15.48
CA SER A 224 -2.12 3.63 15.65
C SER A 224 -1.08 4.66 16.05
N LEU A 225 0.22 4.33 15.94
CA LEU A 225 1.29 5.30 16.14
C LEU A 225 1.11 6.50 15.19
N PRO A 226 1.14 7.75 15.69
CA PRO A 226 0.97 8.96 14.86
C PRO A 226 1.97 9.06 13.71
N GLN A 227 3.11 8.41 13.87
CA GLN A 227 4.20 8.35 12.90
C GLN A 227 3.75 7.80 11.54
N PHE A 228 2.87 6.79 11.51
CA PHE A 228 2.31 6.27 10.26
C PHE A 228 1.60 7.35 9.46
N ARG A 229 0.76 8.17 10.11
CA ARG A 229 0.05 9.26 9.44
C ARG A 229 0.99 10.36 8.94
N LYS A 230 2.06 10.64 9.67
CA LYS A 230 3.06 11.64 9.26
C LYS A 230 3.82 11.21 8.01
N GLU A 231 4.32 9.98 8.00
CA GLU A 231 5.09 9.44 6.88
C GLU A 231 4.21 9.22 5.64
N LYS A 232 2.99 8.70 5.83
CA LYS A 232 2.08 8.34 4.74
C LYS A 232 1.66 9.54 3.87
N TRP A 233 1.54 10.73 4.46
CA TRP A 233 1.18 11.97 3.76
C TRP A 233 2.16 13.11 4.04
N ALA A 234 3.45 12.83 3.94
CA ALA A 234 4.53 13.78 4.19
C ALA A 234 4.71 14.81 3.05
N CYS A 235 3.68 15.61 2.78
CA CYS A 235 3.70 16.65 1.77
C CYS A 235 2.77 17.82 2.15
N PRO A 236 2.98 19.01 1.57
CA PRO A 236 2.01 20.10 1.64
C PRO A 236 0.62 19.69 1.11
N ARG A 237 -0.42 20.29 1.68
CA ARG A 237 -1.83 19.99 1.41
C ARG A 237 -2.59 21.15 0.74
N ASP A 238 -1.88 22.24 0.47
CA ASP A 238 -2.34 23.43 -0.25
C ASP A 238 -2.32 23.25 -1.77
N GLY A 239 -2.33 21.99 -2.23
CA GLY A 239 -2.31 21.63 -3.64
C GLY A 239 -0.91 21.57 -4.23
N GLY A 240 -0.82 20.94 -5.39
CA GLY A 240 0.35 20.91 -6.23
C GLY A 240 -0.05 21.11 -7.70
N ASP A 241 0.94 21.09 -8.58
CA ASP A 241 0.69 21.09 -10.01
C ASP A 241 0.03 19.79 -10.49
N ALA A 242 -0.47 19.79 -11.72
CA ALA A 242 -0.95 18.57 -12.35
C ALA A 242 0.19 17.54 -12.40
N VAL A 243 -0.12 16.26 -12.28
CA VAL A 243 0.88 15.18 -12.35
C VAL A 243 0.36 14.02 -13.18
N ILE A 244 1.27 13.30 -13.82
CA ILE A 244 0.96 12.04 -14.51
C ILE A 244 1.62 10.89 -13.74
N LEU A 245 0.85 9.87 -13.42
CA LEU A 245 1.32 8.63 -12.81
C LEU A 245 1.33 7.52 -13.86
N THR A 246 2.43 6.81 -14.01
CA THR A 246 2.52 5.64 -14.91
C THR A 246 3.66 4.72 -14.49
N ARG A 247 3.64 3.45 -14.93
CA ARG A 247 4.80 2.55 -14.82
C ARG A 247 5.83 2.78 -15.94
N GLY A 248 5.52 3.65 -16.91
CA GLY A 248 6.39 3.96 -18.04
C GLY A 248 6.16 3.03 -19.23
N ASN A 249 7.16 2.93 -20.12
CA ASN A 249 7.06 2.11 -21.32
C ASN A 249 6.78 0.64 -20.99
N GLY A 250 5.93 -0.01 -21.78
CA GLY A 250 5.42 -1.35 -21.53
C GLY A 250 4.16 -1.40 -20.66
N SER A 251 3.78 -0.28 -20.01
CA SER A 251 2.47 -0.13 -19.38
C SER A 251 1.44 0.41 -20.37
N ARG A 252 0.17 0.00 -20.20
CA ARG A 252 -0.95 0.44 -21.04
C ARG A 252 -1.75 1.58 -20.40
N HIS A 253 -1.29 2.10 -19.26
CA HIS A 253 -2.04 3.06 -18.45
C HIS A 253 -1.17 4.25 -18.03
N ALA A 254 -1.72 5.45 -18.17
CA ALA A 254 -1.22 6.68 -17.58
C ALA A 254 -2.38 7.42 -16.91
N VAL A 255 -2.16 7.89 -15.68
CA VAL A 255 -3.19 8.57 -14.89
C VAL A 255 -2.79 10.04 -14.78
N LEU A 256 -3.53 10.91 -15.46
CA LEU A 256 -3.36 12.36 -15.35
C LEU A 256 -4.23 12.89 -14.21
N ILE A 257 -3.60 13.39 -13.15
CA ILE A 257 -4.27 14.03 -12.02
C ILE A 257 -4.14 15.54 -12.21
N LEU A 258 -5.27 16.19 -12.46
CA LEU A 258 -5.36 17.64 -12.60
C LEU A 258 -5.45 18.30 -11.24
N ARG A 259 -4.80 19.46 -11.13
CA ARG A 259 -5.02 20.35 -9.98
C ARG A 259 -6.50 20.72 -9.89
N SER A 260 -6.97 20.91 -8.67
CA SER A 260 -8.28 21.50 -8.42
C SER A 260 -8.32 22.93 -8.98
N LYS A 261 -9.16 23.19 -10.00
CA LYS A 261 -9.40 24.55 -10.50
C LYS A 261 -10.43 25.22 -9.61
N VAL A 262 -10.05 26.16 -8.76
CA VAL A 262 -11.06 26.98 -8.06
C VAL A 262 -11.72 27.86 -9.13
N SER A 263 -13.04 27.73 -9.26
CA SER A 263 -13.81 28.62 -10.13
C SER A 263 -13.80 30.00 -9.47
N PRO A 264 -13.47 31.09 -10.17
CA PRO A 264 -13.53 32.42 -9.59
C PRO A 264 -14.95 32.64 -9.08
N SER A 265 -15.11 32.78 -7.77
CA SER A 265 -16.41 33.14 -7.21
C SER A 265 -16.75 34.54 -7.73
N LYS A 266 -18.00 34.75 -8.14
CA LYS A 266 -18.50 36.06 -8.59
C LYS A 266 -18.69 37.05 -7.43
N SER A 267 -18.10 36.81 -6.26
CA SER A 267 -18.15 37.72 -5.12
C SER A 267 -16.85 38.49 -4.99
N SER A 268 -16.95 39.81 -5.02
CA SER A 268 -15.90 40.81 -4.87
C SER A 268 -15.31 40.89 -3.45
N GLU A 269 -15.14 39.76 -2.78
CA GLU A 269 -14.36 39.66 -1.56
C GLU A 269 -13.06 38.90 -1.83
N PRO A 270 -11.92 39.31 -1.27
CA PRO A 270 -10.66 38.60 -1.38
C PRO A 270 -10.71 37.34 -0.51
N THR A 271 -11.51 36.35 -0.92
CA THR A 271 -11.42 35.01 -0.36
C THR A 271 -10.11 34.40 -0.85
N THR A 272 -9.25 34.04 0.10
CA THR A 272 -8.01 33.31 -0.15
C THR A 272 -8.35 31.96 -0.79
N ASP A 273 -8.36 31.90 -2.12
CA ASP A 273 -8.60 30.67 -2.89
C ASP A 273 -7.41 29.71 -2.72
N VAL A 274 -7.45 28.94 -1.64
CA VAL A 274 -6.42 27.95 -1.33
C VAL A 274 -6.71 26.70 -2.17
N SER A 275 -5.85 26.43 -3.16
CA SER A 275 -5.80 25.14 -3.84
C SER A 275 -5.75 24.01 -2.79
N ARG A 276 -6.48 22.92 -3.04
CA ARG A 276 -6.56 21.78 -2.11
C ARG A 276 -6.11 20.52 -2.84
N GLY A 277 -5.21 19.78 -2.22
CA GLY A 277 -4.65 18.55 -2.78
C GLY A 277 -3.32 18.21 -2.14
N LEU A 278 -2.89 16.95 -2.28
CA LEU A 278 -1.54 16.54 -1.91
C LEU A 278 -0.59 16.95 -3.02
N ASP A 279 0.54 17.56 -2.65
CA ASP A 279 1.62 17.79 -3.61
C ASP A 279 2.32 16.45 -3.90
N PHE A 280 1.94 15.83 -5.02
CA PHE A 280 2.47 14.54 -5.45
C PHE A 280 3.96 14.58 -5.80
N GLU A 281 4.50 15.73 -6.21
CA GLU A 281 5.93 15.83 -6.54
C GLU A 281 6.78 15.74 -5.28
N ILE A 282 6.37 16.45 -4.23
CA ILE A 282 7.02 16.39 -2.93
C ILE A 282 6.77 15.02 -2.26
N LEU A 283 5.54 14.51 -2.37
CA LEU A 283 5.19 13.19 -1.84
C LEU A 283 5.99 12.06 -2.50
N ALA A 284 6.34 12.21 -3.80
CA ALA A 284 7.12 11.27 -4.59
C ALA A 284 8.46 10.93 -3.94
N GLU A 285 9.18 11.99 -3.55
CA GLU A 285 10.57 11.94 -3.12
C GLU A 285 10.69 11.27 -1.76
N GLY A 286 9.70 11.49 -0.86
CA GLY A 286 9.64 10.86 0.46
C GLY A 286 10.90 11.08 1.32
N SER A 287 11.69 12.10 1.00
CA SER A 287 13.05 12.35 1.51
C SER A 287 13.14 13.63 2.35
N ARG A 288 12.22 14.58 2.16
CA ARG A 288 12.30 15.88 2.84
C ARG A 288 12.13 15.69 4.35
N PRO A 289 13.16 15.96 5.17
CA PRO A 289 13.08 15.70 6.61
C PRO A 289 12.06 16.60 7.30
N GLN A 290 11.68 17.71 6.66
CA GLN A 290 10.74 18.70 7.15
C GLN A 290 9.80 19.17 6.03
N PHE A 291 8.52 19.31 6.35
CA PHE A 291 7.53 19.93 5.46
C PHE A 291 6.54 20.77 6.28
N LYS A 292 5.84 21.69 5.61
CA LYS A 292 4.67 22.37 6.19
C LYS A 292 3.41 21.77 5.61
N ARG A 293 2.44 21.45 6.46
CA ARG A 293 1.13 20.94 6.02
C ARG A 293 0.37 21.95 5.17
N ASN A 294 0.48 23.23 5.49
CA ASN A 294 -0.01 24.35 4.69
C ASN A 294 0.85 25.58 4.98
N ARG A 295 0.69 26.66 4.21
CA ARG A 295 1.45 27.92 4.35
C ARG A 295 1.55 28.45 5.79
N ASN A 296 0.48 28.29 6.57
CA ASN A 296 0.34 28.84 7.92
C ASN A 296 0.71 27.84 9.03
N ALA A 297 1.00 26.58 8.69
CA ALA A 297 1.35 25.54 9.65
C ALA A 297 2.81 25.66 10.11
N ASN A 298 3.06 25.13 11.30
CA ASN A 298 4.42 24.91 11.79
C ASN A 298 5.12 23.82 10.97
N TRP A 299 6.46 23.87 10.95
CA TRP A 299 7.27 22.82 10.34
C TRP A 299 7.06 21.50 11.07
N GLU A 300 6.75 20.45 10.30
CA GLU A 300 6.65 19.08 10.79
C GLU A 300 7.87 18.29 10.32
N THR A 301 8.50 17.55 11.24
CA THR A 301 9.56 16.60 10.91
C THR A 301 8.98 15.22 10.63
N ILE A 302 9.48 14.56 9.57
CA ILE A 302 9.13 13.16 9.29
C ILE A 302 9.78 12.23 10.31
N ARG A 303 10.97 12.58 10.83
CA ARG A 303 11.72 11.70 11.75
C ARG A 303 10.90 11.36 13.01
N PRO A 304 11.01 10.11 13.51
CA PRO A 304 10.24 9.67 14.66
C PRO A 304 10.62 10.48 15.90
N SER A 305 9.61 10.97 16.60
CA SER A 305 9.81 11.70 17.86
C SER A 305 10.42 10.77 18.92
N GLY A 306 11.08 11.34 19.95
CA GLY A 306 11.58 10.56 21.08
C GLY A 306 10.48 9.72 21.75
N ILE A 307 9.25 10.25 21.78
CA ILE A 307 8.05 9.53 22.26
C ILE A 307 7.76 8.31 21.38
N THR A 308 7.81 8.45 20.05
CA THR A 308 7.58 7.32 19.13
C THR A 308 8.65 6.25 19.31
N ARG A 309 9.92 6.65 19.41
CA ARG A 309 11.05 5.72 19.63
C ARG A 309 10.90 4.96 20.94
N GLY A 310 10.55 5.66 22.03
CA GLY A 310 10.25 5.05 23.32
C GLY A 310 9.04 4.12 23.26
N ALA A 311 7.96 4.53 22.60
CA ALA A 311 6.76 3.71 22.44
C ALA A 311 7.06 2.41 21.67
N VAL A 312 7.82 2.46 20.58
CA VAL A 312 8.22 1.27 19.81
C VAL A 312 9.13 0.35 20.63
N ALA A 313 10.07 0.90 21.42
CA ALA A 313 10.92 0.10 22.32
C ALA A 313 10.11 -0.61 23.41
N VAL A 314 9.17 0.11 24.04
CA VAL A 314 8.24 -0.46 25.03
C VAL A 314 7.35 -1.52 24.41
N GLN A 315 6.82 -1.28 23.20
CA GLN A 315 6.03 -2.25 22.45
C GLN A 315 6.84 -3.52 22.17
N ALA A 316 8.07 -3.40 21.67
CA ALA A 316 8.93 -4.56 21.41
C ALA A 316 9.19 -5.39 22.68
N PHE A 317 9.43 -4.72 23.81
CA PHE A 317 9.56 -5.40 25.11
C PHE A 317 8.28 -6.15 25.50
N PHE A 318 7.11 -5.53 25.40
CA PHE A 318 5.84 -6.18 25.72
C PHE A 318 5.47 -7.32 24.76
N TRP A 319 5.84 -7.22 23.48
CA TRP A 319 5.68 -8.32 22.53
C TRP A 319 6.54 -9.54 22.91
N VAL A 320 7.78 -9.33 23.37
CA VAL A 320 8.64 -10.40 23.89
C VAL A 320 8.05 -11.00 25.18
N LEU A 321 7.59 -10.17 26.11
CA LEU A 321 6.92 -10.66 27.33
C LEU A 321 5.68 -11.49 27.00
N LEU A 322 4.85 -11.01 26.08
CA LEU A 322 3.66 -11.73 25.64
C LEU A 322 4.05 -13.10 25.04
N LEU A 323 5.10 -13.16 24.24
CA LEU A 323 5.62 -14.42 23.68
C LEU A 323 6.06 -15.39 24.78
N ILE A 324 6.78 -14.92 25.80
CA ILE A 324 7.18 -15.73 26.96
C ILE A 324 5.94 -16.23 27.71
N CYS A 325 4.91 -15.40 27.89
CA CYS A 325 3.66 -15.84 28.51
C CYS A 325 2.95 -16.91 27.66
N THR A 326 2.93 -16.73 26.33
CA THR A 326 2.29 -17.71 25.42
C THR A 326 3.01 -19.05 25.40
N SER A 327 4.34 -19.08 25.54
CA SER A 327 5.11 -20.32 25.54
C SER A 327 4.88 -21.16 26.80
N GLY A 328 4.42 -20.54 27.89
CA GLY A 328 4.04 -21.22 29.13
C GLY A 328 2.68 -21.91 29.06
N LEU A 329 1.85 -21.65 28.06
CA LEU A 329 0.52 -22.25 27.92
C LEU A 329 0.61 -23.66 27.36
N LYS A 330 0.15 -24.64 28.15
CA LYS A 330 0.20 -26.07 27.80
C LYS A 330 -1.17 -26.67 27.45
N GLU A 331 -2.24 -25.96 27.77
CA GLU A 331 -3.62 -26.42 27.62
C GLU A 331 -4.36 -25.53 26.61
N ASN A 332 -5.34 -26.11 25.89
CA ASN A 332 -6.24 -25.42 24.97
C ASN A 332 -5.54 -24.53 23.93
N THR A 333 -4.35 -24.91 23.49
CA THR A 333 -3.51 -24.09 22.62
C THR A 333 -4.11 -23.89 21.22
N TRP A 334 -5.05 -24.76 20.81
CA TRP A 334 -5.85 -24.63 19.59
C TRP A 334 -6.67 -23.34 19.49
N TYR A 335 -7.15 -22.78 20.61
CA TYR A 335 -7.87 -21.51 20.57
C TYR A 335 -6.95 -20.37 20.14
N LEU A 336 -5.73 -20.32 20.70
CA LEU A 336 -4.70 -19.37 20.27
C LEU A 336 -4.24 -19.65 18.85
N LEU A 337 -4.25 -20.92 18.43
CA LEU A 337 -3.97 -21.31 17.06
C LEU A 337 -5.00 -20.68 16.09
N GLY A 338 -6.29 -20.92 16.36
CA GLY A 338 -7.40 -20.42 15.55
C GLY A 338 -7.50 -18.90 15.55
N ILE A 339 -7.31 -18.26 16.70
CA ILE A 339 -7.33 -16.79 16.84
C ILE A 339 -6.22 -16.16 16.00
N GLY A 340 -4.98 -16.65 16.13
CA GLY A 340 -3.86 -16.11 15.38
C GLY A 340 -3.98 -16.35 13.87
N LEU A 341 -4.51 -17.50 13.45
CA LEU A 341 -4.80 -17.78 12.04
C LEU A 341 -5.88 -16.86 11.49
N LEU A 342 -6.98 -16.66 12.22
CA LEU A 342 -8.08 -15.77 11.82
C LEU A 342 -7.57 -14.33 11.62
N GLY A 343 -6.76 -13.83 12.55
CA GLY A 343 -6.15 -12.51 12.42
C GLY A 343 -5.14 -12.43 11.26
N SER A 344 -4.38 -13.51 11.01
CA SER A 344 -3.47 -13.57 9.87
C SER A 344 -4.22 -13.49 8.54
N ILE A 345 -5.36 -14.18 8.41
CA ILE A 345 -6.24 -14.09 7.22
C ILE A 345 -6.73 -12.66 7.02
N GLN A 346 -7.22 -12.01 8.08
CA GLN A 346 -7.66 -10.61 8.01
C GLN A 346 -6.52 -9.67 7.59
N ASN A 347 -5.32 -9.87 8.13
CA ASN A 347 -4.16 -9.06 7.79
C ASN A 347 -3.72 -9.27 6.34
N VAL A 348 -3.78 -10.52 5.81
CA VAL A 348 -3.53 -10.79 4.38
C VAL A 348 -4.57 -10.09 3.50
N ILE A 349 -5.85 -10.16 3.86
CA ILE A 349 -6.92 -9.46 3.13
C ILE A 349 -6.65 -7.96 3.15
N ALA A 350 -6.39 -7.37 4.31
CA ALA A 350 -6.10 -5.93 4.43
C ALA A 350 -4.84 -5.52 3.64
N ALA A 351 -3.76 -6.31 3.72
CA ALA A 351 -2.51 -6.03 3.02
C ALA A 351 -2.66 -6.16 1.50
N SER A 352 -3.50 -7.06 0.98
CA SER A 352 -3.64 -7.33 -0.45
C SER A 352 -4.75 -6.54 -1.12
N ALA A 353 -5.75 -6.07 -0.36
CA ALA A 353 -6.96 -5.51 -0.91
C ALA A 353 -6.74 -4.33 -1.86
N ILE A 354 -7.62 -4.28 -2.85
CA ILE A 354 -7.72 -3.25 -3.88
C ILE A 354 -8.81 -2.28 -3.44
N ARG A 355 -8.50 -0.99 -3.39
CA ARG A 355 -9.35 0.03 -2.79
C ARG A 355 -9.43 1.28 -3.65
N GLU A 356 -10.48 2.05 -3.41
CA GLU A 356 -10.69 3.32 -4.09
C GLU A 356 -9.66 4.38 -3.67
N PRO A 357 -9.30 5.33 -4.54
CA PRO A 357 -8.37 6.42 -4.24
C PRO A 357 -8.64 7.14 -2.91
N GLY A 358 -9.93 7.38 -2.61
CA GLY A 358 -10.33 8.09 -1.39
C GLY A 358 -9.97 7.35 -0.08
N THR A 359 -9.79 6.03 -0.13
CA THR A 359 -9.33 5.23 1.02
C THR A 359 -7.84 5.39 1.31
N TYR A 360 -7.08 5.91 0.34
CA TYR A 360 -5.67 6.28 0.51
C TYR A 360 -5.49 7.73 0.97
N GLY A 361 -6.58 8.44 1.25
CA GLY A 361 -6.58 9.88 1.54
C GLY A 361 -6.33 10.74 0.30
N VAL A 362 -6.49 10.15 -0.89
CA VAL A 362 -6.36 10.83 -2.19
C VAL A 362 -7.74 10.92 -2.83
N HIS A 363 -8.42 12.04 -2.62
CA HIS A 363 -9.78 12.22 -3.11
C HIS A 363 -9.75 12.72 -4.55
N LEU A 364 -10.12 11.84 -5.48
CA LEU A 364 -10.10 12.07 -6.93
C LEU A 364 -11.50 11.88 -7.50
N ASN A 365 -11.89 12.76 -8.41
CA ASN A 365 -13.09 12.63 -9.22
C ASN A 365 -12.67 12.25 -10.65
N PHE A 366 -13.20 11.14 -11.15
CA PHE A 366 -12.95 10.74 -12.53
C PHE A 366 -13.59 11.75 -13.48
N LYS A 367 -12.82 12.24 -14.46
CA LYS A 367 -13.28 13.25 -15.41
C LYS A 367 -13.54 12.64 -16.77
N GLU A 368 -12.52 12.05 -17.37
CA GLU A 368 -12.64 11.43 -18.70
C GLU A 368 -11.53 10.41 -18.96
N LYS A 369 -11.71 9.65 -20.03
CA LYS A 369 -10.76 8.67 -20.55
C LYS A 369 -10.37 9.09 -21.97
N ILE A 370 -9.07 9.07 -22.27
CA ILE A 370 -8.54 9.31 -23.61
C ILE A 370 -7.95 8.00 -24.14
N THR A 371 -8.44 7.56 -25.29
CA THR A 371 -8.08 6.32 -25.98
C THR A 371 -7.96 6.57 -27.47
N GLY A 372 -7.25 5.70 -28.17
CA GLY A 372 -7.02 5.82 -29.60
C GLY A 372 -6.49 4.52 -30.18
N ARG A 373 -6.14 4.54 -31.47
CA ARG A 373 -5.68 3.36 -32.22
C ARG A 373 -4.18 3.11 -32.06
N SER A 374 -3.43 4.15 -31.73
CA SER A 374 -1.99 4.12 -31.53
C SER A 374 -1.59 4.97 -30.33
N VAL A 375 -0.48 4.63 -29.68
CA VAL A 375 0.08 5.44 -28.57
C VAL A 375 0.24 6.90 -29.03
N ARG A 376 0.76 7.12 -30.23
CA ARG A 376 0.96 8.44 -30.86
C ARG A 376 -0.32 9.27 -30.94
N GLU A 377 -1.41 8.68 -31.40
CA GLU A 377 -2.73 9.35 -31.48
C GLU A 377 -3.23 9.74 -30.08
N ILE A 378 -3.02 8.88 -29.09
CA ILE A 378 -3.42 9.14 -27.70
C ILE A 378 -2.60 10.26 -27.09
N LEU A 379 -1.28 10.28 -27.33
CA LEU A 379 -0.42 11.36 -26.84
C LEU A 379 -0.81 12.70 -27.48
N LYS A 380 -1.10 12.72 -28.79
CA LYS A 380 -1.59 13.91 -29.48
C LYS A 380 -2.94 14.38 -28.92
N ALA A 381 -3.92 13.48 -28.78
CA ALA A 381 -5.23 13.81 -28.24
C ALA A 381 -5.17 14.26 -26.76
N THR A 382 -4.19 13.74 -26.01
CA THR A 382 -3.92 14.18 -24.64
C THR A 382 -3.36 15.60 -24.62
N GLU A 383 -2.43 15.92 -25.52
CA GLU A 383 -1.87 17.27 -25.66
C GLU A 383 -2.92 18.30 -26.09
N GLU A 384 -3.78 17.96 -27.04
CA GLU A 384 -4.88 18.83 -27.51
C GLU A 384 -5.86 19.20 -26.39
N LYS A 385 -6.12 18.27 -25.45
CA LYS A 385 -7.03 18.50 -24.32
C LYS A 385 -6.33 19.07 -23.08
N TYR A 386 -5.10 18.65 -22.85
CA TYR A 386 -4.32 18.93 -21.65
C TYR A 386 -2.90 19.34 -22.05
N GLU A 387 -2.70 20.65 -22.06
CA GLU A 387 -1.44 21.27 -22.41
C GLU A 387 -0.24 20.66 -21.66
N PHE A 388 0.80 20.34 -22.41
CA PHE A 388 2.06 19.69 -22.04
C PHE A 388 1.98 18.27 -21.47
N ALA A 389 0.78 17.73 -21.26
CA ALA A 389 0.61 16.37 -20.74
C ALA A 389 0.96 15.30 -21.78
N GLY A 390 0.58 15.50 -23.04
CA GLY A 390 0.90 14.56 -24.12
C GLY A 390 2.38 14.60 -24.47
N LEU A 391 2.96 15.81 -24.57
CA LEU A 391 4.39 15.99 -24.86
C LEU A 391 5.28 15.36 -23.78
N SER A 392 4.93 15.51 -22.50
CA SER A 392 5.71 14.95 -21.38
C SER A 392 5.69 13.41 -21.33
N LEU A 393 4.71 12.78 -21.98
CA LEU A 393 4.62 11.33 -22.10
C LEU A 393 5.39 10.78 -23.31
N VAL A 394 5.77 11.62 -24.29
CA VAL A 394 6.49 11.17 -25.49
C VAL A 394 7.80 10.50 -25.12
N ASP A 395 8.64 11.14 -24.30
CA ASP A 395 9.95 10.59 -23.91
C ASP A 395 9.83 9.34 -23.04
N ILE A 396 8.67 9.14 -22.40
CA ILE A 396 8.43 8.00 -21.52
C ILE A 396 8.02 6.76 -22.32
N PHE A 397 7.11 6.90 -23.29
CA PHE A 397 6.65 5.78 -24.12
C PHE A 397 7.50 5.58 -25.39
N PHE A 398 8.24 6.60 -25.81
CA PHE A 398 9.19 6.57 -26.91
C PHE A 398 10.56 7.08 -26.42
N PRO A 399 11.32 6.28 -25.66
CA PRO A 399 12.62 6.70 -25.10
C PRO A 399 13.67 7.04 -26.17
N GLY A 400 13.48 6.57 -27.41
CA GLY A 400 14.30 6.94 -28.59
C GLY A 400 13.68 8.04 -29.45
N SER A 401 12.76 8.83 -28.87
CA SER A 401 11.88 9.79 -29.54
C SER A 401 10.85 9.17 -30.51
N MET A 402 9.73 9.85 -30.66
CA MET A 402 8.65 9.41 -31.54
C MET A 402 8.93 9.81 -33.00
N ARG A 403 8.79 8.85 -33.92
CA ARG A 403 8.89 9.11 -35.36
C ARG A 403 7.54 9.55 -35.93
N VAL A 404 7.55 10.64 -36.68
CA VAL A 404 6.38 11.28 -37.30
C VAL A 404 6.63 11.37 -38.81
N LYS A 405 5.66 10.91 -39.63
CA LYS A 405 5.74 10.99 -41.10
C LYS A 405 4.89 12.12 -41.69
N ASP A 406 3.75 12.40 -41.06
CA ASP A 406 2.78 13.37 -41.55
C ASP A 406 3.25 14.81 -41.26
N SER A 407 3.35 15.63 -42.31
CA SER A 407 3.78 17.03 -42.23
C SER A 407 2.90 17.87 -41.29
N ALA A 408 1.59 17.61 -41.25
CA ALA A 408 0.68 18.33 -40.35
C ALA A 408 1.00 18.02 -38.87
N GLU A 409 1.37 16.78 -38.57
CA GLU A 409 1.71 16.39 -37.22
C GLU A 409 3.12 16.85 -36.81
N ILE A 410 4.06 16.94 -37.76
CA ILE A 410 5.36 17.59 -37.50
C ILE A 410 5.14 19.04 -37.07
N ALA A 411 4.28 19.77 -37.78
CA ALA A 411 3.96 21.16 -37.44
C ALA A 411 3.33 21.26 -36.05
N PHE A 412 2.39 20.38 -35.72
CA PHE A 412 1.77 20.31 -34.39
C PHE A 412 2.79 20.11 -33.27
N TRP A 413 3.64 19.08 -33.36
CA TRP A 413 4.62 18.81 -32.29
C TRP A 413 5.68 19.91 -32.18
N ARG A 414 6.04 20.54 -33.30
CA ARG A 414 6.94 21.71 -33.29
C ARG A 414 6.31 22.89 -32.56
N GLU A 415 5.05 23.21 -32.86
CA GLU A 415 4.32 24.28 -32.16
C GLU A 415 4.23 24.03 -30.66
N VAL A 416 3.89 22.80 -30.24
CA VAL A 416 3.82 22.43 -28.83
C VAL A 416 5.20 22.53 -28.15
N GLN A 417 6.26 22.09 -28.84
CA GLN A 417 7.63 22.16 -28.32
C GLN A 417 8.11 23.60 -28.20
N ASP A 418 7.85 24.44 -29.20
CA ASP A 418 8.16 25.86 -29.18
C ASP A 418 7.40 26.57 -28.05
N LYS A 419 6.13 26.23 -27.85
CA LYS A 419 5.32 26.75 -26.74
C LYS A 419 5.89 26.37 -25.37
N ARG A 420 6.36 25.12 -25.21
CA ARG A 420 6.99 24.66 -23.96
C ARG A 420 8.37 25.30 -23.72
N ASN A 421 9.09 25.61 -24.80
CA ASN A 421 10.39 26.28 -24.75
C ASN A 421 10.27 27.80 -24.63
N GLY A 422 9.10 28.36 -24.90
CA GLY A 422 8.80 29.78 -24.74
C GLY A 422 8.83 30.24 -23.28
N GLU A 423 8.61 31.54 -23.08
CA GLU A 423 8.49 32.13 -21.75
C GLU A 423 7.24 31.62 -21.03
N ASN A 424 7.39 31.22 -19.77
CA ASN A 424 6.26 30.88 -18.89
C ASN A 424 6.26 31.76 -17.63
N ALA A 425 5.38 31.46 -16.68
CA ALA A 425 5.26 32.23 -15.42
C ALA A 425 6.56 32.29 -14.58
N PHE A 426 7.52 31.41 -14.86
CA PHE A 426 8.83 31.31 -14.20
C PHE A 426 9.98 31.82 -15.09
N GLY A 427 9.68 32.37 -16.27
CA GLY A 427 10.65 32.93 -17.21
C GLY A 427 11.00 31.99 -18.36
N HIS A 428 12.20 32.18 -18.92
CA HIS A 428 12.71 31.37 -20.03
C HIS A 428 13.44 30.11 -19.54
N ARG A 429 13.35 29.04 -20.32
CA ARG A 429 14.20 27.86 -20.15
C ARG A 429 15.65 28.20 -20.50
N ILE A 430 16.59 27.70 -19.70
CA ILE A 430 18.03 27.97 -19.89
C ILE A 430 18.53 27.43 -21.24
N ASP A 431 17.95 26.34 -21.71
CA ASP A 431 18.27 25.70 -22.98
C ASP A 431 17.55 26.33 -24.19
N SER A 432 16.66 27.31 -23.96
CA SER A 432 15.95 28.08 -25.00
C SER A 432 16.10 29.58 -24.82
N LEU A 433 17.21 30.03 -24.21
CA LEU A 433 17.49 31.45 -24.08
C LEU A 433 17.54 32.12 -25.46
N PRO A 434 16.92 33.30 -25.62
CA PRO A 434 17.10 34.09 -26.83
C PRO A 434 18.59 34.41 -27.02
N PRO A 435 19.08 34.41 -28.27
CA PRO A 435 20.49 34.60 -28.60
C PRO A 435 21.06 35.96 -28.20
#